data_AF-A0A7V9PJX7-F1
#
_entry.id   AF-A0A7V9PJX7-F1
#
_cell.length_a   1.000
_cell.length_b   1.000
_cell.length_c   1.000
_cell.angle_alpha   90.00
_cell.angle_beta   90.00
_cell.angle_gamma   90.00
#
_symmetry.space_group_name_H-M   'P 1'
#
loop_
_entity.id
_entity.type
_entity.pdbx_description
1 polymer ?
#
loop_
_entity_poly.entity_id
_entity_poly.type
_entity_poly.pdbx_seq_one_letter_code
_entity_poly.pdbx_strand_id
1 'polypeptide(L)'
;MHDLKHITGAGVAAALQKAERYRLLNEPSAAESICLDVLAAEPDNQQALIQLALSRSDQFVGELAGAVERAREPLARVRDDYKRAYYLGIVCERR
;
A
#
# COMPACT_ATOMS: atom_id res chain seq x y z
N MET A 1 18.45 -21.08 4.60
CA MET A 1 17.30 -20.15 4.50
C MET A 1 17.43 -19.22 5.70
N HIS A 2 17.67 -17.92 5.50
CA HIS A 2 17.79 -16.97 6.62
C HIS A 2 16.39 -16.59 7.08
N ASP A 3 16.15 -16.65 8.38
CA ASP A 3 14.89 -16.19 8.97
C ASP A 3 14.86 -14.66 8.89
N LEU A 4 13.94 -14.12 8.10
CA LEU A 4 13.83 -12.68 7.89
C LEU A 4 13.21 -12.07 9.16
N LYS A 5 13.81 -10.97 9.65
CA LYS A 5 13.23 -10.26 10.79
C LYS A 5 11.88 -9.66 10.38
N HIS A 6 10.82 -10.12 11.03
CA HIS A 6 9.49 -9.56 10.89
C HIS A 6 9.39 -8.20 11.58
N ILE A 7 8.54 -7.32 11.04
CA ILE A 7 8.15 -6.08 11.71
C ILE A 7 7.41 -6.45 12.99
N THR A 8 7.89 -5.94 14.13
CA THR A 8 7.15 -6.01 15.39
C THR A 8 6.07 -4.94 15.40
N GLY A 9 4.98 -5.12 16.16
CA GLY A 9 3.91 -4.11 16.27
C GLY A 9 4.43 -2.71 16.64
N ALA A 10 5.45 -2.63 17.50
CA ALA A 10 6.11 -1.36 17.84
C ALA A 10 6.78 -0.66 16.64
N GLY A 11 7.18 -1.42 15.61
CA GLY A 11 7.81 -0.91 14.39
C GLY A 11 6.82 -0.46 13.32
N VAL A 12 5.52 -0.79 13.44
CA VAL A 12 4.51 -0.52 12.39
C VAL A 12 4.36 0.97 12.10
N ALA A 13 4.28 1.81 13.14
CA ALA A 13 4.15 3.25 12.96
C ALA A 13 5.35 3.86 12.20
N ALA A 14 6.57 3.45 12.55
CA ALA A 14 7.79 3.91 11.88
C ALA A 14 7.88 3.38 10.43
N ALA A 15 7.45 2.14 10.20
CA ALA A 15 7.37 1.54 8.87
C ALA A 15 6.40 2.34 7.97
N LEU A 16 5.20 2.66 8.46
CA LEU A 16 4.22 3.45 7.71
C LEU A 16 4.74 4.86 7.35
N GLN A 17 5.42 5.54 8.28
CA GLN A 17 6.07 6.82 7.98
C GLN A 17 7.14 6.67 6.89
N LYS A 18 7.90 5.57 6.90
CA LYS A 18 8.90 5.28 5.88
C LYS A 18 8.27 4.98 4.52
N ALA A 19 7.16 4.24 4.48
CA ALA A 19 6.40 3.98 3.26
C ALA A 19 5.89 5.28 2.63
N GLU A 20 5.29 6.16 3.42
CA GLU A 20 4.85 7.48 2.96
C GLU A 20 6.03 8.29 2.38
N ARG A 21 7.16 8.33 3.10
CA ARG A 21 8.35 9.05 2.62
C ARG A 21 8.89 8.49 1.31
N TYR A 22 8.93 7.17 1.13
CA TYR A 22 9.39 6.59 -0.13
C TYR A 22 8.46 6.91 -1.31
N ARG A 23 7.14 6.95 -1.10
CA ARG A 23 6.23 7.41 -2.15
C ARG A 23 6.51 8.85 -2.56
N LEU A 24 6.73 9.74 -1.58
CA LEU A 24 7.06 11.15 -1.85
C LEU A 24 8.42 11.33 -2.56
N LEU A 25 9.32 10.35 -2.47
CA LEU A 25 10.60 10.30 -3.18
C LEU A 25 10.50 9.61 -4.56
N ASN A 26 9.30 9.30 -5.04
CA ASN A 26 9.08 8.51 -6.26
C ASN A 26 9.73 7.11 -6.22
N GLU A 27 9.78 6.49 -5.03
CA GLU A 27 10.17 5.09 -4.84
C GLU A 27 8.96 4.21 -4.45
N PRO A 28 7.94 4.08 -5.32
CA PRO A 28 6.68 3.44 -4.95
C PRO A 28 6.81 1.93 -4.71
N SER A 29 7.75 1.24 -5.35
CA SER A 29 8.00 -0.19 -5.11
C SER A 29 8.55 -0.43 -3.69
N ALA A 30 9.38 0.48 -3.17
CA ALA A 30 9.87 0.40 -1.79
C ALA A 30 8.74 0.63 -0.78
N ALA A 31 7.84 1.58 -1.08
CA ALA A 31 6.66 1.81 -0.26
C ALA A 31 5.69 0.61 -0.27
N GLU A 32 5.48 -0.03 -1.42
CA GLU A 32 4.68 -1.25 -1.54
C GLU A 32 5.24 -2.36 -0.66
N SER A 33 6.56 -2.62 -0.75
CA SER A 33 7.22 -3.64 0.06
C SER A 33 6.98 -3.42 1.56
N ILE A 34 7.12 -2.18 2.04
CA ILE A 34 6.89 -1.87 3.46
C ILE A 34 5.42 -2.07 3.84
N CYS A 35 4.48 -1.67 2.98
CA CYS A 35 3.06 -1.87 3.27
C CYS A 35 2.71 -3.37 3.37
N LEU A 36 3.30 -4.22 2.53
CA LEU A 36 3.14 -5.66 2.61
C LEU A 36 3.71 -6.23 3.92
N ASP A 37 4.89 -5.77 4.35
CA ASP A 37 5.47 -6.20 5.63
C ASP A 37 4.61 -5.78 6.82
N VAL A 38 4.05 -4.57 6.79
CA VAL A 38 3.10 -4.09 7.82
C VAL A 38 1.83 -4.93 7.81
N LEU A 39 1.26 -5.25 6.64
CA LEU A 39 0.06 -6.07 6.54
C LEU A 39 0.30 -7.54 6.90
N ALA A 40 1.53 -8.03 6.80
CA ALA A 40 1.89 -9.35 7.32
C ALA A 40 1.86 -9.38 8.86
N ALA A 41 2.25 -8.28 9.52
CA ALA A 41 2.23 -8.15 10.98
C ALA A 41 0.84 -7.75 11.52
N GLU A 42 0.16 -6.83 10.84
CA GLU A 42 -1.16 -6.29 11.18
C GLU A 42 -2.07 -6.31 9.94
N PRO A 43 -2.72 -7.45 9.64
CA PRO A 43 -3.50 -7.61 8.42
C PRO A 43 -4.55 -6.53 8.21
N ASP A 44 -5.20 -6.06 9.27
CA ASP A 44 -6.31 -5.11 9.22
C ASP A 44 -5.87 -3.63 9.40
N ASN A 45 -4.57 -3.34 9.31
CA ASN A 45 -4.07 -1.98 9.41
C ASN A 45 -4.60 -1.11 8.26
N GLN A 46 -5.57 -0.23 8.59
CA GLN A 46 -6.31 0.56 7.61
C GLN A 46 -5.42 1.54 6.83
N GLN A 47 -4.40 2.09 7.47
CA GLN A 47 -3.45 3.00 6.83
C GLN A 47 -2.55 2.25 5.84
N ALA A 48 -2.10 1.04 6.19
CA ALA A 48 -1.29 0.20 5.31
C ALA A 48 -2.07 -0.22 4.05
N LEU A 49 -3.35 -0.57 4.17
CA LEU A 49 -4.21 -0.90 3.03
C LEU A 49 -4.33 0.26 2.04
N ILE A 50 -4.55 1.47 2.55
CA ILE A 50 -4.64 2.69 1.73
C ILE A 50 -3.30 2.99 1.06
N GLN A 51 -2.20 2.98 1.83
CA GLN A 51 -0.86 3.25 1.30
C GLN A 51 -0.43 2.22 0.24
N LEU A 52 -0.77 0.94 0.42
CA LEU A 52 -0.50 -0.11 -0.56
C LEU A 52 -1.23 0.14 -1.89
N ALA A 53 -2.52 0.49 -1.83
CA ALA A 53 -3.29 0.81 -3.03
C ALA A 53 -2.67 2.00 -3.79
N LEU A 54 -2.28 3.04 -3.04
CA LEU A 54 -1.69 4.22 -3.63
C LEU A 54 -0.29 3.95 -4.20
N SER A 55 0.58 3.22 -3.51
CA SER A 55 1.91 2.86 -4.01
C SER A 55 1.84 1.97 -5.26
N ARG A 56 0.84 1.09 -5.35
CA ARG A 56 0.58 0.31 -6.58
C ARG A 56 0.10 1.21 -7.72
N SER A 57 -0.75 2.20 -7.43
CA SER A 57 -1.21 3.16 -8.45
C SER A 57 -0.11 4.07 -8.97
N ASP A 58 0.88 4.40 -8.14
CA ASP A 58 2.04 5.21 -8.54
C ASP A 58 2.96 4.44 -9.54
N GLN A 59 2.75 3.13 -9.72
CA GLN A 59 3.55 2.25 -10.58
C GLN A 59 2.90 1.91 -11.93
N PHE A 60 1.80 2.57 -12.33
CA PHE A 60 1.06 2.22 -13.56
C PHE A 60 1.80 2.45 -14.89
N VAL A 61 3.08 2.84 -14.88
CA VAL A 61 3.86 3.10 -16.09
C VAL A 61 4.18 1.78 -16.82
N GLY A 62 3.75 1.66 -18.08
CA GLY A 62 4.19 0.64 -19.04
C GLY A 62 3.27 -0.59 -19.17
N GLU A 63 2.79 -1.18 -18.08
CA GLU A 63 1.98 -2.41 -18.13
C GLU A 63 0.75 -2.33 -17.21
N LEU A 64 -0.40 -2.01 -17.81
CA LEU A 64 -1.69 -1.85 -17.12
C LEU A 64 -2.41 -3.18 -16.86
N ALA A 65 -1.97 -4.28 -17.48
CA ALA A 65 -2.63 -5.58 -17.38
C ALA A 65 -2.57 -6.07 -15.92
N GLY A 66 -3.71 -6.06 -15.24
CA GLY A 66 -3.82 -6.47 -13.83
C GLY A 66 -3.28 -5.47 -12.80
N ALA A 67 -2.52 -4.44 -13.20
CA ALA A 67 -1.98 -3.43 -12.27
C ALA A 67 -3.10 -2.67 -11.54
N VAL A 68 -4.16 -2.30 -12.27
CA VAL A 68 -5.34 -1.63 -11.70
C VAL A 68 -6.04 -2.51 -10.67
N GLU A 69 -6.24 -3.79 -10.98
CA GLU A 69 -6.91 -4.71 -10.05
C GLU A 69 -6.07 -4.97 -8.80
N ARG A 70 -4.74 -5.10 -8.94
CA ARG A 70 -3.83 -5.15 -7.78
C ARG A 70 -3.92 -3.89 -6.92
N ALA A 71 -4.07 -2.70 -7.52
CA ALA A 71 -4.22 -1.46 -6.75
C ALA A 71 -5.58 -1.36 -6.05
N ARG A 72 -6.64 -1.97 -6.61
CA ARG A 72 -8.00 -1.97 -6.03
C ARG A 72 -8.18 -2.97 -4.90
N GLU A 73 -7.53 -4.13 -4.98
CA GLU A 73 -7.67 -5.24 -4.03
C GLU A 73 -7.57 -4.80 -2.55
N PRO A 74 -6.57 -4.01 -2.11
CA PRO A 74 -6.47 -3.60 -0.70
C PRO A 74 -7.66 -2.72 -0.24
N LEU A 75 -8.23 -1.93 -1.16
CA LEU A 75 -9.33 -1.01 -0.84
C LEU A 75 -10.63 -1.73 -0.50
N ALA A 76 -10.81 -2.98 -0.94
CA ALA A 76 -11.96 -3.81 -0.55
C ALA A 76 -12.02 -4.07 0.96
N ARG A 77 -10.87 -3.96 1.66
CA ARG A 77 -10.74 -4.19 3.10
C ARG A 77 -10.76 -2.90 3.93
N VAL A 78 -10.87 -1.74 3.27
CA VAL A 78 -11.01 -0.44 3.94
C VAL A 78 -12.44 -0.32 4.49
N ARG A 79 -12.53 -0.15 5.81
CA ARG A 79 -13.79 -0.16 6.58
C ARG A 79 -14.59 1.14 6.44
N ASP A 80 -13.90 2.24 6.19
CA ASP A 80 -14.51 3.55 5.98
C ASP A 80 -14.97 3.67 4.53
N ASP A 81 -16.28 3.71 4.32
CA ASP A 81 -16.91 3.72 3.00
C ASP A 81 -16.51 4.96 2.17
N TYR A 82 -16.38 6.12 2.82
CA TYR A 82 -15.96 7.35 2.16
C TYR A 82 -14.51 7.22 1.70
N LYS A 83 -13.60 6.80 2.58
CA LYS A 83 -12.19 6.59 2.20
C LYS A 83 -12.06 5.56 1.09
N ARG A 84 -12.81 4.46 1.18
CA ARG A 84 -12.81 3.42 0.14
C ARG A 84 -13.21 4.00 -1.21
N ALA A 85 -14.32 4.73 -1.28
CA ALA A 85 -14.77 5.38 -2.52
C ALA A 85 -13.76 6.43 -3.03
N TYR A 86 -13.24 7.26 -2.14
CA TYR A 86 -12.26 8.31 -2.46
C TYR A 86 -10.97 7.73 -3.07
N TYR A 87 -10.36 6.74 -2.41
CA TYR A 87 -9.12 6.14 -2.89
C TYR A 87 -9.33 5.26 -4.13
N LEU A 88 -10.51 4.65 -4.30
CA LEU A 88 -10.86 4.00 -5.57
C LEU A 88 -10.91 5.02 -6.72
N GLY A 89 -11.44 6.22 -6.47
CA GLY A 89 -11.41 7.34 -7.42
C GLY A 89 -9.99 7.68 -7.84
N ILE A 90 -9.08 7.87 -6.88
CA ILE A 90 -7.66 8.16 -7.14
C ILE A 90 -7.01 7.06 -8.00
N VAL A 91 -7.27 5.79 -7.70
CA VAL A 91 -6.74 4.67 -8.51
C VAL A 91 -7.26 4.73 -9.94
N CYS A 92 -8.54 5.06 -10.14
CA CYS A 92 -9.13 5.19 -11.47
C CYS A 92 -8.56 6.38 -12.26
N GLU A 93 -8.27 7.51 -11.60
CA GLU A 93 -7.68 8.70 -12.22
C GLU A 93 -6.24 8.48 -12.69
N ARG A 94 -5.50 7.60 -12.02
CA ARG A 94 -4.09 7.32 -12.30
C ARG A 94 -3.88 6.27 -13.39
N ARG A 95 -4.93 5.51 -13.74
CA ARG A 95 -4.93 4.50 -14.80
C ARG A 95 -4.66 5.13 -16.16
#